data_AF-A0A9E3XYQ1-F1
#
_entry.id   AF-A0A9E3XYQ1-F1
#
_cell.length_a   1.000
_cell.length_b   1.000
_cell.length_c   1.000
_cell.angle_alpha   90.00
_cell.angle_beta   90.00
_cell.angle_gamma   90.00
#
_symmetry.space_group_name_H-M   'P 1'
#
loop_
_entity.id
_entity.type
_entity.pdbx_description
1 polymer ?
#
loop_
_entity_poly.entity_id
_entity_poly.type
_entity_poly.pdbx_seq_one_letter_code
_entity_poly.pdbx_strand_id
1 'polypeptide(L)'
;AVDVNERARDLCAANAARNGITNVRVARPDDVPDDVRFGAIWSNPAIRIGKAALHEMLLRWLGRLVPGGEAILVVHKHLGSDSLQTWLTGQAFPPTRLASSAGYRILRVTARSD
;
A
#
# COMPACT_ATOMS: atom_id res chain seq x y z
N ALA A 1 0.91 -11.18 -0.81
CA ALA A 1 2.06 -10.30 -0.50
C ALA A 1 2.78 -9.96 -1.79
N VAL A 2 3.06 -8.68 -2.03
CA VAL A 2 3.70 -8.21 -3.26
C VAL A 2 4.95 -7.43 -2.89
N ASP A 3 6.07 -7.75 -3.53
CA ASP A 3 7.34 -7.05 -3.33
C ASP A 3 8.19 -7.13 -4.61
N VAL A 4 8.99 -6.10 -4.88
CA VAL A 4 9.95 -6.09 -6.01
C VAL A 4 11.18 -6.95 -5.71
N ASN A 5 11.58 -7.04 -4.43
CA ASN A 5 12.75 -7.76 -3.98
C ASN A 5 12.45 -9.26 -3.88
N GLU A 6 13.15 -10.05 -4.70
CA GLU A 6 13.03 -11.51 -4.72
C GLU A 6 13.30 -12.16 -3.36
N ARG A 7 14.36 -11.74 -2.68
CA ARG A 7 14.69 -12.26 -1.34
C ARG A 7 13.59 -11.98 -0.33
N ALA A 8 12.92 -10.83 -0.41
CA ALA A 8 11.79 -10.52 0.46
C ALA A 8 10.59 -11.43 0.19
N ARG A 9 10.33 -11.75 -1.08
CA ARG A 9 9.28 -12.71 -1.48
C ARG A 9 9.59 -14.12 -0.97
N ASP A 10 10.82 -14.60 -1.13
CA ASP A 10 11.22 -15.93 -0.66
C ASP A 10 11.07 -16.06 0.85
N LEU A 11 11.54 -15.05 1.60
CA LEU A 11 11.37 -15.00 3.06
C LEU A 11 9.89 -14.95 3.46
N CYS A 12 9.05 -14.21 2.73
CA CYS A 12 7.61 -14.18 2.98
C CYS A 12 6.98 -15.56 2.79
N ALA A 13 7.29 -16.25 1.70
CA ALA A 13 6.80 -17.61 1.42
C ALA A 13 7.27 -18.63 2.48
N ALA A 14 8.55 -18.59 2.83
CA ALA A 14 9.11 -19.45 3.88
C ALA A 14 8.46 -19.19 5.25
N ASN A 15 8.22 -17.93 5.59
CA ASN A 15 7.55 -17.57 6.85
C ASN A 15 6.08 -18.02 6.86
N ALA A 16 5.35 -17.89 5.74
CA ALA A 16 3.98 -18.40 5.64
C ALA A 16 3.94 -19.92 5.87
N ALA A 17 4.84 -20.66 5.21
CA ALA A 17 4.95 -22.11 5.38
C ALA A 17 5.29 -22.51 6.82
N ARG A 18 6.28 -21.86 7.45
CA ARG A 18 6.67 -22.11 8.85
C ARG A 18 5.54 -21.88 9.86
N ASN A 19 4.58 -21.02 9.54
CA ASN A 19 3.45 -20.70 10.40
C ASN A 19 2.15 -21.41 9.97
N GLY A 20 2.21 -22.33 8.99
CA GLY A 20 1.03 -23.06 8.51
C GLY A 20 -0.02 -22.17 7.82
N ILE A 21 0.38 -20.99 7.32
CA ILE A 21 -0.54 -20.05 6.66
C ILE A 21 -0.62 -20.42 5.18
N THR A 22 -1.78 -20.93 4.76
CA THR A 22 -1.99 -21.49 3.42
C THR A 22 -2.68 -20.54 2.44
N ASN A 23 -3.22 -19.41 2.92
CA ASN A 23 -3.97 -18.43 2.13
C ASN A 23 -3.13 -17.23 1.68
N VAL A 24 -1.82 -17.39 1.54
CA VAL A 24 -0.89 -16.34 1.09
C VAL A 24 -0.39 -16.64 -0.32
N ARG A 25 -0.68 -15.74 -1.26
CA ARG A 25 -0.01 -15.69 -2.57
C ARG A 25 1.08 -14.65 -2.55
N VAL A 26 2.32 -15.04 -2.87
CA VAL A 26 3.47 -14.13 -2.99
C VAL A 26 3.76 -13.89 -4.48
N ALA A 27 3.96 -12.63 -4.89
CA ALA A 27 4.11 -12.28 -6.31
C ALA A 27 5.00 -11.04 -6.52
N ARG A 28 5.61 -10.90 -7.70
CA ARG A 28 6.12 -9.59 -8.18
C ARG A 28 4.94 -8.67 -8.47
N PRO A 29 5.12 -7.34 -8.47
CA PRO A 29 4.08 -6.41 -8.91
C PRO A 29 3.48 -6.75 -10.28
N ASP A 30 4.33 -7.14 -11.23
CA ASP A 30 3.93 -7.40 -12.62
C ASP A 30 3.33 -8.80 -12.82
N ASP A 31 3.46 -9.69 -11.82
CA ASP A 31 2.82 -11.01 -11.83
C ASP A 31 1.40 -10.98 -11.25
N VAL A 32 0.95 -9.83 -10.72
CA VAL A 32 -0.42 -9.65 -10.22
C VAL A 32 -1.33 -9.28 -11.40
N PRO A 33 -2.30 -10.13 -11.78
CA PRO A 33 -3.18 -9.84 -12.91
C PRO A 33 -3.90 -8.50 -12.75
N ASP A 34 -4.09 -7.78 -13.86
CA ASP A 34 -4.62 -6.42 -13.88
C ASP A 34 -6.11 -6.31 -13.54
N ASP A 35 -6.85 -7.41 -13.59
CA ASP A 35 -8.26 -7.53 -13.22
C ASP A 35 -8.46 -7.82 -11.72
N VAL A 36 -7.41 -8.20 -11.00
CA VAL A 36 -7.48 -8.39 -9.54
C VAL A 36 -7.81 -7.06 -8.86
N ARG A 37 -8.83 -7.10 -8.01
CA ARG A 37 -9.25 -5.98 -7.16
C ARG A 37 -9.16 -6.36 -5.70
N PHE A 38 -8.96 -5.37 -4.85
CA PHE A 38 -8.69 -5.55 -3.43
C PHE A 38 -9.79 -4.93 -2.58
N GLY A 39 -10.32 -5.70 -1.62
CA GLY A 39 -11.13 -5.17 -0.52
C GLY A 39 -10.30 -4.32 0.44
N ALA A 40 -9.04 -4.70 0.64
CA ALA A 40 -8.11 -3.98 1.50
C ALA A 40 -6.66 -4.06 1.02
N ILE A 41 -5.89 -3.00 1.26
CA ILE A 41 -4.45 -2.92 1.00
C ILE A 41 -3.74 -2.46 2.27
N TRP A 42 -2.65 -3.12 2.66
CA TRP A 42 -1.78 -2.66 3.75
C TRP A 42 -0.39 -2.41 3.20
N SER A 43 0.19 -1.25 3.50
CA SER A 43 1.50 -0.89 2.99
C SER A 43 2.27 0.04 3.90
N ASN A 44 3.57 -0.22 4.03
CA ASN A 44 4.57 0.77 4.41
C ASN A 44 5.28 1.20 3.13
N PRO A 45 4.73 2.18 2.38
CA PRO A 45 5.22 2.49 1.05
C PRO A 45 6.68 2.96 1.09
N ALA A 46 7.46 2.58 0.08
CA ALA A 46 8.88 2.94 -0.02
C ALA A 46 9.07 4.44 -0.33
N ILE A 47 8.93 5.29 0.67
CA ILE A 47 8.99 6.75 0.58
C ILE A 47 10.31 7.34 0.04
N ARG A 48 11.39 6.56 -0.01
CA ARG A 48 12.72 7.01 -0.46
C ARG A 48 12.99 6.75 -1.95
N ILE A 49 12.02 6.23 -2.71
CA ILE A 49 12.17 5.99 -4.16
C ILE A 49 11.96 7.25 -5.02
N GLY A 50 11.74 8.40 -4.39
CA GLY A 50 11.38 9.65 -5.05
C GLY A 50 9.86 9.81 -5.22
N LYS A 51 9.41 11.06 -5.29
CA LYS A 51 7.99 11.42 -5.25
C LYS A 51 7.21 10.87 -6.44
N ALA A 52 7.76 10.96 -7.66
CA ALA A 52 7.10 10.50 -8.88
C ALA A 52 6.85 8.98 -8.85
N ALA A 53 7.88 8.18 -8.56
CA ALA A 53 7.75 6.72 -8.47
C ALA A 53 6.83 6.28 -7.32
N LEU A 54 6.87 6.98 -6.18
CA LEU A 54 5.93 6.75 -5.07
C LEU A 54 4.47 6.98 -5.51
N HIS A 55 4.22 8.10 -6.20
CA HIS A 55 2.90 8.46 -6.70
C HIS A 55 2.38 7.44 -7.72
N GLU A 56 3.21 7.07 -8.69
CA GLU A 56 2.86 6.06 -9.71
C GLU A 56 2.50 4.72 -9.05
N MET A 57 3.33 4.26 -8.11
CA MET A 57 3.06 3.04 -7.34
C MET A 57 1.73 3.14 -6.59
N LEU A 58 1.46 4.24 -5.90
CA LEU A 58 0.20 4.41 -5.17
C LEU A 58 -1.00 4.45 -6.11
N LEU A 59 -0.93 5.15 -7.25
CA LEU A 59 -2.00 5.16 -8.24
C LEU A 59 -2.29 3.76 -8.79
N ARG A 60 -1.23 2.99 -9.10
CA ARG A 60 -1.34 1.61 -9.61
C ARG A 60 -2.11 0.70 -8.65
N TRP A 61 -1.85 0.81 -7.34
CA TRP A 61 -2.45 -0.08 -6.34
C TRP A 61 -3.77 0.43 -5.78
N LEU A 62 -3.87 1.72 -5.43
CA LEU A 62 -5.11 2.30 -4.91
C LEU A 62 -6.22 2.28 -5.97
N GLY A 63 -5.87 2.42 -7.26
CA GLY A 63 -6.83 2.26 -8.36
C GLY A 63 -7.41 0.86 -8.49
N ARG A 64 -6.89 -0.14 -7.77
CA ARG A 64 -7.40 -1.51 -7.73
C ARG A 64 -8.26 -1.79 -6.49
N LEU A 65 -8.55 -0.81 -5.65
CA LEU A 65 -9.54 -0.98 -4.57
C LEU A 65 -10.93 -1.18 -5.16
N VAL A 66 -11.70 -2.12 -4.60
CA VAL A 66 -13.15 -2.25 -4.91
C VAL A 66 -13.92 -1.06 -4.31
N PRO A 67 -15.14 -0.75 -4.80
CA PRO A 67 -16.03 0.19 -4.11
C PRO A 67 -16.20 -0.19 -2.63
N GLY A 68 -16.04 0.77 -1.74
CA GLY A 68 -16.04 0.55 -0.28
C GLY A 68 -14.75 -0.04 0.30
N GLY A 69 -13.77 -0.40 -0.54
CA GLY A 69 -12.46 -0.88 -0.11
C GLY A 69 -11.56 0.22 0.46
N GLU A 70 -10.52 -0.19 1.17
CA GLU A 70 -9.60 0.73 1.85
C GLU A 70 -8.14 0.33 1.77
N ALA A 71 -7.24 1.30 1.87
CA ALA A 71 -5.83 1.10 2.08
C ALA A 71 -5.37 1.70 3.41
N ILE A 72 -4.55 0.96 4.15
CA ILE A 72 -3.90 1.41 5.38
C ILE A 72 -2.42 1.62 5.08
N LEU A 73 -2.00 2.88 5.10
CA LEU A 73 -0.63 3.30 4.78
C LEU A 73 0.08 3.78 6.06
N VAL A 74 1.26 3.25 6.33
CA VAL A 74 2.12 3.72 7.41
C VAL A 74 3.22 4.61 6.84
N VAL A 75 3.28 5.86 7.28
CA VAL A 75 4.19 6.88 6.72
C VAL A 75 4.91 7.61 7.83
N HIS A 76 6.21 7.83 7.69
CA HIS A 76 6.96 8.62 8.66
C HIS A 76 6.56 10.10 8.55
N LYS A 77 6.28 10.76 9.69
CA LYS A 77 5.73 12.12 9.78
C LYS A 77 6.57 13.13 8.99
N HIS A 78 7.90 13.07 9.18
CA HIS A 78 8.87 13.98 8.57
C HIS A 78 9.21 13.66 7.11
N LEU A 79 8.71 12.54 6.57
CA LEU A 79 8.99 12.14 5.19
C LEU A 79 7.78 12.39 4.29
N GLY A 80 7.07 13.49 4.56
CA GLY A 80 6.01 14.00 3.67
C GLY A 80 4.62 13.42 3.92
N SER A 81 4.30 13.01 5.17
CA SER A 81 2.95 12.50 5.46
C SER A 81 1.82 13.50 5.18
N ASP A 82 2.04 14.81 5.37
CA ASP A 82 1.05 15.84 5.05
C ASP A 82 0.98 16.12 3.55
N SER A 83 2.12 16.22 2.87
CA SER A 83 2.15 16.41 1.42
C SER A 83 1.55 15.22 0.66
N LEU A 84 1.75 13.99 1.17
CA LEU A 84 1.13 12.80 0.63
C LEU A 84 -0.39 12.81 0.82
N GLN A 85 -0.90 13.23 1.98
CA GLN A 85 -2.34 13.38 2.20
C GLN A 85 -2.95 14.38 1.21
N THR A 86 -2.36 15.57 1.08
CA THR A 86 -2.84 16.57 0.12
C THR A 86 -2.83 16.05 -1.31
N TRP A 87 -1.77 15.35 -1.72
CA TRP A 87 -1.70 14.77 -3.04
C TRP A 87 -2.77 13.68 -3.26
N LEU A 88 -2.95 12.75 -2.31
CA LEU A 88 -3.98 11.71 -2.38
C LEU A 88 -5.39 12.30 -2.54
N THR A 89 -5.73 13.34 -1.78
CA THR A 89 -6.99 14.10 -1.94
C THR A 89 -7.13 14.63 -3.36
N GLY A 90 -6.08 15.23 -3.93
CA GLY A 90 -6.07 15.71 -5.31
C GLY A 90 -6.14 14.63 -6.38
N GLN A 91 -5.97 13.35 -6.02
CA GLN A 91 -6.15 12.19 -6.90
C GLN A 91 -7.50 11.47 -6.67
N ALA A 92 -8.42 12.13 -5.97
CA ALA A 92 -9.72 11.61 -5.56
C ALA A 92 -9.63 10.35 -4.67
N PHE A 93 -8.51 10.14 -3.97
CA PHE A 93 -8.35 9.09 -2.96
C PHE A 93 -8.35 9.74 -1.58
N PRO A 94 -9.51 9.91 -0.92
CA PRO A 94 -9.60 10.72 0.29
C PRO A 94 -8.90 10.02 1.47
N PRO A 95 -7.85 10.63 2.05
CA PRO A 95 -7.16 10.06 3.19
C PRO A 95 -7.76 10.59 4.51
N THR A 96 -7.82 9.72 5.52
CA THR A 96 -8.07 10.09 6.92
C THR A 96 -6.94 9.59 7.81
N ARG A 97 -6.67 10.30 8.90
CA ARG A 97 -5.66 9.90 9.87
C ARG A 97 -6.30 8.97 10.90
N LEU A 98 -5.84 7.72 10.96
CA LEU A 98 -6.29 6.77 11.98
C LEU A 98 -5.52 6.95 13.28
N ALA A 99 -4.19 7.10 13.19
CA ALA A 99 -3.33 7.17 14.35
C ALA A 99 -2.01 7.90 14.06
N SER A 100 -1.30 8.26 15.12
CA SER A 100 0.05 8.80 15.04
C SER A 100 0.83 8.41 16.28
N SER A 101 1.95 7.71 16.12
CA SER A 101 2.80 7.25 17.23
C SER A 101 4.25 7.09 16.76
N ALA A 102 5.20 7.28 17.66
CA ALA A 102 6.64 7.02 17.44
C ALA A 102 7.23 7.59 16.13
N GLY A 103 6.82 8.80 15.73
CA GLY A 103 7.29 9.41 14.47
C GLY A 103 6.57 8.95 13.20
N TYR A 104 5.62 8.02 13.29
CA TYR A 104 4.82 7.52 12.18
C TYR A 104 3.37 8.01 12.25
N ARG A 105 2.71 7.96 11.08
CA ARG A 105 1.30 8.25 10.89
C ARG A 105 0.66 7.10 10.13
N ILE A 106 -0.50 6.68 10.60
CA ILE A 106 -1.35 5.70 9.90
C ILE A 106 -2.43 6.48 9.16
N LEU A 107 -2.44 6.34 7.84
CA LEU A 107 -3.43 6.91 6.95
C LEU A 107 -4.36 5.79 6.48
N ARG A 108 -5.66 6.00 6.59
CA ARG A 108 -6.68 5.23 5.89
C ARG A 108 -7.02 5.98 4.61
N VAL A 109 -7.06 5.28 3.48
CA VAL A 109 -7.39 5.83 2.18
C VAL A 109 -8.52 4.99 1.62
N THR A 110 -9.66 5.58 1.27
CA THR A 110 -10.74 4.79 0.65
C THR A 110 -10.53 4.68 -0.85
N ALA A 111 -11.26 3.76 -1.49
CA ALA A 111 -11.42 3.75 -2.94
C ALA A 111 -11.81 5.15 -3.47
N ARG A 112 -11.50 5.37 -4.74
CA ARG A 112 -11.66 6.68 -5.38
C ARG A 112 -13.10 7.17 -5.21
N SER A 113 -13.26 8.42 -4.80
CA SER A 113 -14.56 9.09 -4.85
C SER A 113 -14.88 9.42 -6.30
N ASP A 114 -16.04 8.97 -6.79
CA ASP A 114 -16.58 9.38 -8.09
C ASP A 114 -16.92 10.88 -8.11
#